data_AF-A0AAN5BUV6-F1
#
_entry.id   AF-A0AAN5BUV6-F1
#
_cell.length_a   1.000
_cell.length_b   1.000
_cell.length_c   1.000
_cell.angle_alpha   90.00
_cell.angle_beta   90.00
_cell.angle_gamma   90.00
#
_symmetry.space_group_name_H-M   'P 1'
#
loop_
_entity.id
_entity.type
_entity.pdbx_description
1 polymer ?
#
loop_
_entity_poly.entity_id
_entity_poly.type
_entity_poly.pdbx_seq_one_letter_code
_entity_poly.pdbx_strand_id
1 'polypeptide(L)'
;MQSLLKLNSLRDMHYLQRTIPDLASFRLAYRFIKIWAQRRGIYSSKLGYLGGIHITLLLARICTLSFRQAGTISAADIITTFFKHYAQFNWEKQVVYDPSFYKSPPRYFRPQREPLVILSQHQPKVNVARAASIPSTRTLVQEFQRADKLLSQQDVTWEQLAGSIENSTGADEFLKSYRSYAKVNVQYWGGAATKGRMLVGWLEWRCVSLLVGRLHPLPTFQRRKLTIDRYPSKVP
;
A
#
# COMPACT_ATOMS: atom_id res chain seq x y z
N MET A 1 -11.20 -24.34 -8.28
CA MET A 1 -11.27 -22.96 -7.73
C MET A 1 -9.89 -22.26 -7.66
N GLN A 2 -8.80 -22.94 -7.24
CA GLN A 2 -7.46 -22.34 -7.16
C GLN A 2 -6.88 -21.87 -8.52
N SER A 3 -7.21 -22.56 -9.62
CA SER A 3 -6.80 -22.19 -10.99
C SER A 3 -7.39 -20.85 -11.43
N LEU A 4 -8.67 -20.58 -11.14
CA LEU A 4 -9.32 -19.32 -11.47
C LEU A 4 -8.72 -18.13 -10.72
N LEU A 5 -8.33 -18.31 -9.45
CA LEU A 5 -7.63 -17.28 -8.67
C LEU A 5 -6.27 -16.91 -9.28
N LYS A 6 -5.52 -17.90 -9.78
CA LYS A 6 -4.23 -17.65 -10.43
C LYS A 6 -4.39 -16.85 -11.73
N LEU A 7 -5.51 -17.03 -12.42
CA LEU A 7 -5.83 -16.29 -13.65
C LEU A 7 -6.45 -14.90 -13.37
N ASN A 8 -6.86 -14.58 -12.14
CA ASN A 8 -7.42 -13.26 -11.81
C ASN A 8 -6.44 -12.14 -12.14
N SER A 9 -5.16 -12.28 -11.81
CA SER A 9 -4.16 -11.24 -12.07
C SER A 9 -4.04 -10.87 -13.55
N LEU A 10 -4.05 -11.89 -14.43
CA LEU A 10 -3.98 -11.69 -15.87
C LEU A 10 -5.27 -11.06 -16.41
N ARG A 11 -6.43 -11.53 -15.94
CA ARG A 11 -7.74 -10.99 -16.34
C ARG A 11 -7.93 -9.55 -15.87
N ASP A 12 -7.59 -9.25 -14.62
CA ASP A 12 -7.63 -7.91 -14.03
C ASP A 12 -6.72 -6.98 -14.84
N MET A 13 -5.50 -7.42 -15.18
CA MET A 13 -4.58 -6.62 -16.01
C MET A 13 -5.14 -6.30 -17.40
N HIS A 14 -5.66 -7.31 -18.12
CA HIS A 14 -6.27 -7.11 -19.43
C HIS A 14 -7.49 -6.19 -19.39
N TYR A 15 -8.33 -6.34 -18.35
CA TYR A 15 -9.49 -5.47 -18.17
C TYR A 15 -9.06 -4.01 -17.92
N LEU A 16 -8.08 -3.79 -17.04
CA LEU A 16 -7.59 -2.45 -16.73
C LEU A 16 -6.99 -1.76 -17.95
N GLN A 17 -6.19 -2.47 -18.75
CA GLN A 17 -5.62 -1.92 -19.98
C GLN A 17 -6.68 -1.45 -20.98
N ARG A 18 -7.86 -2.10 -21.02
CA ARG A 18 -8.96 -1.74 -21.92
C ARG A 18 -9.87 -0.65 -21.35
N THR A 19 -9.89 -0.50 -20.02
CA THR A 19 -10.85 0.39 -19.33
C THR A 19 -10.26 1.74 -19.00
N ILE A 20 -8.94 1.81 -18.78
CA ILE A 20 -8.26 3.07 -18.45
C ILE A 20 -8.13 3.90 -19.75
N PRO A 21 -8.73 5.11 -19.80
CA PRO A 21 -8.80 5.91 -21.02
C PRO A 21 -7.45 6.48 -21.44
N ASP A 22 -6.62 6.90 -20.47
CA ASP A 22 -5.24 7.36 -20.71
C ASP A 22 -4.25 6.51 -19.91
N LEU A 23 -3.64 5.55 -20.59
CA LEU A 23 -2.66 4.65 -20.00
C LEU A 23 -1.32 5.36 -19.71
N ALA A 24 -0.99 6.45 -20.41
CA ALA A 24 0.24 7.19 -20.19
C ALA A 24 0.18 7.94 -18.86
N SER A 25 -0.88 8.73 -18.65
CA SER A 25 -1.11 9.41 -17.36
C SER A 25 -1.26 8.43 -16.21
N PHE A 26 -1.96 7.31 -16.41
CA PHE A 26 -2.06 6.25 -15.42
C PHE A 26 -0.70 5.68 -15.00
N ARG A 27 0.17 5.35 -15.97
CA ARG A 27 1.50 4.80 -15.69
C ARG A 27 2.38 5.82 -14.94
N LEU A 28 2.28 7.09 -15.30
CA LEU A 28 3.02 8.16 -14.63
C LEU A 28 2.54 8.31 -13.18
N ALA A 29 1.22 8.37 -12.95
CA ALA A 29 0.63 8.39 -11.61
C ALA A 29 1.01 7.14 -10.79
N TYR A 30 0.97 5.95 -11.38
CA TYR A 30 1.40 4.71 -10.71
C TYR A 30 2.86 4.78 -10.25
N ARG A 31 3.76 5.25 -11.10
CA ARG A 31 5.19 5.41 -10.75
C ARG A 31 5.34 6.40 -9.59
N PHE A 32 4.64 7.52 -9.64
CA PHE A 32 4.65 8.51 -8.56
C PHE A 32 4.17 7.91 -7.23
N ILE A 33 2.99 7.28 -7.20
CA ILE A 33 2.42 6.68 -5.99
C ILE A 33 3.31 5.54 -5.47
N LYS A 34 3.93 4.75 -6.35
CA LYS A 34 4.90 3.73 -5.95
C LYS A 34 6.11 4.36 -5.25
N ILE A 35 6.72 5.39 -5.85
CA ILE A 35 7.88 6.10 -5.28
C ILE A 35 7.52 6.72 -3.93
N TRP A 36 6.39 7.43 -3.86
CA TRP A 36 5.84 7.97 -2.63
C TRP A 36 5.71 6.87 -1.56
N ALA A 37 5.02 5.77 -1.86
CA ALA A 37 4.82 4.70 -0.89
C ALA A 37 6.14 4.07 -0.41
N GLN A 38 7.13 3.94 -1.31
CA GLN A 38 8.47 3.44 -0.97
C GLN A 38 9.19 4.40 -0.03
N ARG A 39 9.25 5.70 -0.37
CA ARG A 39 9.89 6.74 0.44
C ARG A 39 9.23 6.91 1.81
N ARG A 40 7.90 6.77 1.88
CA ARG A 40 7.14 6.80 3.15
C ARG A 40 7.23 5.50 3.96
N GLY A 41 7.87 4.45 3.43
CA GLY A 41 8.02 3.16 4.12
C GLY A 41 6.70 2.38 4.25
N ILE A 42 5.75 2.60 3.35
CA ILE A 42 4.42 1.95 3.30
C ILE A 42 4.23 1.15 1.99
N TYR A 43 5.34 0.71 1.38
CA TYR A 43 5.34 -0.16 0.21
C TYR A 43 5.79 -1.58 0.58
N SER A 44 4.87 -2.38 1.11
CA SER A 44 5.04 -3.83 1.27
C SER A 44 3.71 -4.51 1.54
N SER A 45 3.20 -5.26 0.56
CA SER A 45 1.98 -6.05 0.74
C SER A 45 2.12 -7.10 1.83
N LYS A 46 3.32 -7.67 2.01
CA LYS A 46 3.61 -8.64 3.07
C LYS A 46 3.42 -8.05 4.46
N LEU A 47 3.76 -6.76 4.64
CA LEU A 47 3.68 -6.06 5.93
C LEU A 47 2.30 -5.43 6.18
N GLY A 48 1.33 -5.72 5.32
CA GLY A 48 -0.01 -5.14 5.43
C GLY A 48 -0.11 -3.71 4.93
N TYR A 49 0.82 -3.26 4.10
CA TYR A 49 0.79 -1.97 3.41
C TYR A 49 0.47 -2.11 1.91
N LEU A 50 0.70 -1.05 1.13
CA LEU A 50 0.45 -1.06 -0.31
C LEU A 50 1.48 -1.93 -1.04
N GLY A 51 1.00 -2.61 -2.08
CA GLY A 51 1.82 -3.31 -3.07
C GLY A 51 1.36 -2.91 -4.46
N GLY A 52 2.03 -3.43 -5.50
CA GLY A 52 1.72 -3.06 -6.88
C GLY A 52 0.24 -3.20 -7.24
N ILE A 53 -0.36 -4.36 -6.97
CA ILE A 53 -1.79 -4.59 -7.26
C ILE A 53 -2.72 -3.66 -6.45
N HIS A 54 -2.37 -3.33 -5.20
CA HIS A 54 -3.15 -2.40 -4.38
C HIS A 54 -3.18 -1.01 -5.04
N ILE A 55 -2.00 -0.48 -5.39
CA ILE A 55 -1.88 0.84 -6.04
C ILE A 55 -2.62 0.85 -7.38
N THR A 56 -2.46 -0.19 -8.19
CA THR A 56 -3.12 -0.33 -9.48
C THR A 56 -4.64 -0.26 -9.34
N LEU A 57 -5.25 -1.03 -8.44
CA LEU A 57 -6.70 -1.05 -8.25
C LEU A 57 -7.23 0.26 -7.66
N LEU A 58 -6.48 0.85 -6.72
CA LEU A 58 -6.85 2.14 -6.14
C LEU A 58 -6.84 3.25 -7.18
N LEU A 59 -5.80 3.33 -8.02
CA LEU A 59 -5.70 4.30 -9.12
C LEU A 59 -6.74 4.06 -10.21
N ALA A 60 -7.01 2.80 -10.56
CA ALA A 60 -7.99 2.46 -11.58
C ALA A 60 -9.37 2.99 -11.21
N ARG A 61 -9.79 2.79 -9.95
CA ARG A 61 -11.03 3.37 -9.42
C ARG A 61 -11.07 4.89 -9.56
N ILE A 62 -9.97 5.58 -9.24
CA ILE A 62 -9.88 7.05 -9.36
C ILE A 62 -9.99 7.48 -10.82
N CYS A 63 -9.29 6.82 -11.74
CA CYS A 63 -9.36 7.14 -13.17
C CYS A 63 -10.79 6.96 -13.69
N THR A 64 -11.45 5.86 -13.32
CA THR A 64 -12.85 5.61 -13.69
C THR A 64 -13.81 6.67 -13.13
N LEU A 65 -13.69 7.03 -11.86
CA LEU A 65 -14.56 8.01 -11.22
C LEU A 65 -14.35 9.42 -11.79
N SER A 66 -13.08 9.81 -11.95
CA SER A 66 -12.72 11.14 -12.44
C SER A 66 -13.07 11.30 -13.92
N PHE A 67 -12.84 10.27 -14.75
CA PHE A 67 -13.09 10.35 -16.19
C PHE A 67 -14.57 10.59 -16.49
N ARG A 68 -15.46 9.98 -15.69
CA ARG A 68 -16.91 10.21 -15.78
C ARG A 68 -17.32 11.64 -15.45
N GLN A 69 -16.51 12.38 -14.69
CA GLN A 69 -16.82 13.73 -14.24
C GLN A 69 -16.23 14.81 -15.16
N ALA A 70 -14.97 14.64 -15.58
CA ALA A 70 -14.20 15.70 -16.23
C ALA A 70 -13.63 15.35 -17.62
N GLY A 71 -13.82 14.11 -18.10
CA GLY A 71 -13.24 13.66 -19.38
C GLY A 71 -11.74 13.37 -19.26
N THR A 72 -10.91 13.98 -20.11
CA THR A 72 -9.45 13.77 -20.13
C THR A 72 -8.79 14.30 -18.86
N ILE A 73 -7.91 13.51 -18.24
CA ILE A 73 -7.33 13.82 -16.92
C ILE A 73 -5.81 13.62 -16.99
N SER A 74 -5.06 14.61 -16.49
CA SER A 74 -3.61 14.52 -16.43
C SER A 74 -3.13 13.61 -15.30
N ALA A 75 -1.86 13.18 -15.34
CA ALA A 75 -1.27 12.43 -14.24
C ALA A 75 -1.31 13.19 -12.90
N ALA A 76 -1.14 14.52 -12.93
CA ALA A 76 -1.22 15.36 -11.73
C ALA A 76 -2.61 15.32 -11.12
N ASP A 77 -3.66 15.46 -11.94
CA ASP A 77 -5.06 15.40 -11.50
C ASP A 77 -5.42 14.03 -10.91
N ILE A 78 -4.90 12.94 -11.49
CA ILE A 78 -5.08 11.59 -10.95
C ILE A 78 -4.45 11.50 -9.54
N ILE A 79 -3.22 12.02 -9.38
CA ILE A 79 -2.48 11.97 -8.11
C ILE A 79 -3.19 12.81 -7.04
N THR A 80 -3.59 14.04 -7.36
CA THR A 80 -4.28 14.93 -6.42
C THR A 80 -5.63 14.35 -5.99
N THR A 81 -6.42 13.87 -6.95
CA THR A 81 -7.70 13.21 -6.68
C THR A 81 -7.52 11.94 -5.87
N PHE A 82 -6.46 11.16 -6.14
CA PHE A 82 -6.15 9.96 -5.37
C PHE A 82 -5.93 10.25 -3.89
N PHE A 83 -5.09 11.23 -3.56
CA PHE A 83 -4.82 11.56 -2.15
C PHE A 83 -6.05 12.14 -1.46
N LYS A 84 -6.73 13.08 -2.10
CA LYS A 84 -7.97 13.68 -1.58
C LYS A 84 -9.04 12.62 -1.31
N HIS A 85 -9.28 11.73 -2.27
CA HIS A 85 -10.28 10.67 -2.14
C HIS A 85 -9.93 9.72 -0.99
N TYR A 86 -8.70 9.21 -0.94
CA TYR A 86 -8.32 8.18 0.03
C TYR A 86 -7.99 8.73 1.43
N ALA A 87 -7.75 10.04 1.56
CA ALA A 87 -7.68 10.73 2.85
C ALA A 87 -9.06 10.80 3.54
N GLN A 88 -10.13 10.91 2.76
CA GLN A 88 -11.52 11.02 3.23
C GLN A 88 -12.29 9.68 3.19
N PHE A 89 -11.73 8.67 2.53
CA PHE A 89 -12.38 7.36 2.38
C PHE A 89 -12.60 6.67 3.72
N ASN A 90 -13.80 6.15 3.95
CA ASN A 90 -14.11 5.44 5.20
C ASN A 90 -13.63 3.98 5.12
N TRP A 91 -12.35 3.76 5.40
CA TRP A 91 -11.71 2.44 5.32
C TRP A 91 -12.34 1.38 6.22
N GLU A 92 -13.01 1.76 7.31
CA GLU A 92 -13.68 0.84 8.25
C GLU A 92 -15.00 0.29 7.72
N LYS A 93 -15.74 1.09 6.94
CA LYS A 93 -17.08 0.73 6.46
C LYS A 93 -17.13 0.44 4.97
N GLN A 94 -16.34 1.15 4.17
CA GLN A 94 -16.38 1.05 2.72
C GLN A 94 -15.38 0.02 2.20
N VAL A 95 -15.65 -0.48 0.99
CA VAL A 95 -14.81 -1.43 0.27
C VAL A 95 -14.39 -0.80 -1.06
N VAL A 96 -13.12 -0.98 -1.44
CA VAL A 96 -12.63 -0.50 -2.74
C VAL A 96 -12.95 -1.54 -3.80
N TYR A 97 -13.63 -1.09 -4.86
CA TYR A 97 -13.94 -1.87 -6.06
C TYR A 97 -14.00 -0.95 -7.27
N ASP A 98 -14.02 -1.54 -8.47
CA ASP A 98 -14.14 -0.80 -9.72
C ASP A 98 -15.62 -0.49 -10.06
N PRO A 99 -16.06 0.78 -10.06
CA PRO A 99 -17.45 1.13 -10.37
C PRO A 99 -17.82 1.02 -11.85
N SER A 100 -16.87 0.82 -12.77
CA SER A 100 -17.15 0.47 -14.17
C SER A 100 -17.35 -1.02 -14.37
N PHE A 101 -16.71 -1.84 -13.54
CA PHE A 101 -16.89 -3.28 -13.59
C PHE A 101 -18.22 -3.71 -12.95
N TYR A 102 -18.60 -3.05 -11.86
CA TYR A 102 -19.75 -3.41 -11.05
C TYR A 102 -20.95 -2.49 -11.30
N LYS A 103 -22.06 -3.04 -11.83
CA LYS A 103 -23.34 -2.31 -12.00
C LYS A 103 -24.00 -1.94 -10.66
N SER A 104 -23.73 -2.71 -9.61
CA SER A 104 -24.18 -2.47 -8.23
C SER A 104 -23.07 -2.85 -7.25
N PRO A 105 -23.07 -2.31 -6.01
CA PRO A 105 -22.03 -2.62 -5.03
C PRO A 105 -21.82 -4.13 -4.88
N PRO A 106 -20.57 -4.62 -4.96
CA PRO A 106 -20.31 -6.05 -4.91
C PRO A 106 -20.75 -6.62 -3.56
N ARG A 107 -21.58 -7.68 -3.58
CA ARG A 107 -21.81 -8.51 -2.39
C ARG A 107 -20.47 -9.07 -1.90
N TYR A 108 -20.05 -8.61 -0.73
CA TYR A 108 -18.85 -9.03 -0.03
C TYR A 108 -19.13 -8.96 1.48
N PHE A 109 -19.07 -10.10 2.16
CA PHE A 109 -19.19 -10.13 3.61
C PHE A 109 -17.81 -9.83 4.22
N ARG A 110 -17.68 -8.65 4.84
CA ARG A 110 -16.44 -8.20 5.46
C ARG A 110 -16.31 -8.84 6.86
N PRO A 111 -15.29 -9.69 7.10
CA PRO A 111 -14.98 -10.14 8.44
C PRO A 111 -14.52 -8.95 9.31
N GLN A 112 -14.87 -8.92 10.60
CA GLN A 112 -14.46 -7.84 11.54
C GLN A 112 -12.94 -7.62 11.61
N ARG A 113 -12.15 -8.66 11.31
CA ARG A 113 -10.68 -8.62 11.36
C ARG A 113 -10.06 -7.95 10.14
N GLU A 114 -10.85 -7.53 9.15
CA GLU A 114 -10.33 -6.85 7.96
C GLU A 114 -10.48 -5.34 8.10
N PRO A 115 -9.39 -4.60 8.42
CA PRO A 115 -9.43 -3.15 8.61
C PRO A 115 -9.41 -2.37 7.28
N LEU A 116 -9.02 -3.02 6.18
CA LEU A 116 -8.95 -2.44 4.84
C LEU A 116 -9.33 -3.51 3.81
N VAL A 117 -10.20 -3.13 2.86
CA VAL A 117 -10.72 -4.06 1.84
C VAL A 117 -10.54 -3.47 0.46
N ILE A 118 -9.73 -4.16 -0.36
CA ILE A 118 -9.58 -3.88 -1.80
C ILE A 118 -9.97 -5.16 -2.53
N LEU A 119 -11.05 -5.11 -3.30
CA LEU A 119 -11.58 -6.29 -3.97
C LEU A 119 -10.94 -6.49 -5.34
N SER A 120 -10.65 -7.74 -5.68
CA SER A 120 -10.37 -8.14 -7.06
C SER A 120 -11.59 -7.89 -7.97
N GLN A 121 -11.34 -7.68 -9.26
CA GLN A 121 -12.43 -7.43 -10.22
C GLN A 121 -13.15 -8.74 -10.56
N HIS A 122 -12.40 -9.76 -10.96
CA HIS A 122 -12.98 -11.02 -11.43
C HIS A 122 -13.31 -12.01 -10.30
N GLN A 123 -14.29 -12.89 -10.55
CA GLN A 123 -14.62 -13.99 -9.65
C GLN A 123 -13.55 -15.09 -9.69
N PRO A 124 -13.27 -15.75 -8.54
CA PRO A 124 -13.87 -15.51 -7.22
C PRO A 124 -13.34 -14.22 -6.57
N LYS A 125 -14.24 -13.49 -5.89
CA LYS A 125 -13.92 -12.20 -5.26
C LYS A 125 -13.04 -12.42 -4.04
N VAL A 126 -11.94 -11.70 -3.96
CA VAL A 126 -11.03 -11.74 -2.82
C VAL A 126 -10.62 -10.35 -2.40
N ASN A 127 -10.46 -10.14 -1.10
CA ASN A 127 -9.70 -9.01 -0.60
C ASN A 127 -8.21 -9.26 -0.90
N VAL A 128 -7.64 -8.43 -1.79
CA VAL A 128 -6.21 -8.53 -2.14
C VAL A 128 -5.31 -8.01 -1.01
N ALA A 129 -5.85 -7.17 -0.12
CA ALA A 129 -5.13 -6.58 1.01
C ALA A 129 -5.26 -7.38 2.32
N ARG A 130 -5.34 -8.71 2.23
CA ARG A 130 -5.54 -9.63 3.38
C ARG A 130 -4.50 -9.53 4.51
N ALA A 131 -3.33 -8.99 4.23
CA ALA A 131 -2.26 -8.82 5.22
C ALA A 131 -2.40 -7.51 6.02
N ALA A 132 -3.33 -6.63 5.64
CA ALA A 132 -3.56 -5.37 6.34
C ALA A 132 -4.05 -5.61 7.76
N SER A 133 -3.50 -4.84 8.70
CA SER A 133 -3.79 -4.87 10.12
C SER A 133 -4.26 -3.48 10.58
N ILE A 134 -4.93 -3.39 11.73
CA ILE A 134 -5.43 -2.09 12.23
C ILE A 134 -4.29 -1.04 12.31
N PRO A 135 -3.08 -1.36 12.85
CA PRO A 135 -1.97 -0.41 12.86
C PRO A 135 -1.46 -0.03 11.47
N SER A 136 -1.38 -0.99 10.53
CA SER A 136 -0.89 -0.71 9.18
C SER A 136 -1.89 0.14 8.40
N THR A 137 -3.19 -0.15 8.51
CA THR A 137 -4.27 0.67 7.94
C THR A 137 -4.26 2.07 8.53
N ARG A 138 -4.13 2.23 9.85
CA ARG A 138 -4.03 3.56 10.49
C ARG A 138 -2.85 4.37 9.95
N THR A 139 -1.70 3.73 9.76
CA THR A 139 -0.52 4.37 9.17
C THR A 139 -0.79 4.80 7.72
N LEU A 140 -1.45 3.96 6.91
CA LEU A 140 -1.83 4.31 5.53
C LEU A 140 -2.76 5.52 5.49
N VAL A 141 -3.80 5.54 6.33
CA VAL A 141 -4.74 6.66 6.41
C VAL A 141 -4.02 7.96 6.79
N GLN A 142 -3.12 7.91 7.77
CA GLN A 142 -2.32 9.06 8.16
C GLN A 142 -1.44 9.58 7.02
N GLU A 143 -0.82 8.68 6.24
CA GLU A 143 0.01 9.08 5.09
C GLU A 143 -0.84 9.66 3.94
N PHE A 144 -2.04 9.14 3.69
CA PHE A 144 -2.97 9.75 2.73
C PHE A 144 -3.41 11.16 3.19
N GLN A 145 -3.79 11.31 4.45
CA GLN A 145 -4.18 12.60 5.03
C GLN A 145 -3.02 13.61 5.03
N ARG A 146 -1.79 13.14 5.30
CA ARG A 146 -0.58 13.96 5.20
C ARG A 146 -0.39 14.50 3.79
N ALA A 147 -0.49 13.62 2.79
CA ALA A 147 -0.33 13.98 1.39
C ALA A 147 -1.41 14.96 0.90
N ASP A 148 -2.68 14.73 1.26
CA ASP A 148 -3.78 15.64 0.95
C ASP A 148 -3.61 17.03 1.59
N LYS A 149 -3.14 17.06 2.85
CA LYS A 149 -2.83 18.32 3.55
C LYS A 149 -1.71 19.10 2.85
N LEU A 150 -0.64 18.42 2.40
CA LEU A 150 0.44 19.05 1.64
C LEU A 150 -0.10 19.60 0.32
N LEU A 151 -0.88 18.82 -0.42
CA LEU A 151 -1.47 19.28 -1.68
C LEU A 151 -2.45 20.45 -1.53
N SER A 152 -2.96 20.70 -0.33
CA SER A 152 -3.82 21.85 -0.02
C SER A 152 -3.03 23.13 0.29
N GLN A 153 -1.71 23.05 0.47
CA GLN A 153 -0.85 24.20 0.72
C GLN A 153 -0.43 24.86 -0.61
N GLN A 154 -0.21 26.17 -0.59
CA GLN A 154 0.39 26.90 -1.72
C GLN A 154 1.87 26.52 -1.84
N ASP A 155 2.37 26.39 -3.08
CA ASP A 155 3.78 26.13 -3.44
C ASP A 155 4.39 24.77 -3.05
N VAL A 156 3.58 23.73 -2.89
CA VAL A 156 4.13 22.38 -2.64
C VAL A 156 4.74 21.76 -3.89
N THR A 157 5.99 21.32 -3.75
CA THR A 157 6.70 20.62 -4.83
C THR A 157 6.42 19.12 -4.80
N TRP A 158 6.51 18.48 -5.97
CA TRP A 158 6.39 17.02 -6.09
C TRP A 158 7.43 16.26 -5.24
N GLU A 159 8.58 16.88 -5.00
CA GLU A 159 9.62 16.33 -4.12
C GLU A 159 9.22 16.34 -2.65
N GLN A 160 8.60 17.41 -2.17
CA GLN A 160 8.07 17.47 -0.80
C GLN A 160 6.96 16.44 -0.59
N LEU A 161 6.12 16.23 -1.61
CA LEU A 161 5.04 15.24 -1.57
C LEU A 161 5.59 13.80 -1.58
N ALA A 162 6.46 13.47 -2.54
CA ALA A 162 7.02 12.12 -2.69
C ALA A 162 8.10 11.80 -1.63
N GLY A 163 8.77 12.80 -1.08
CA GLY A 163 10.04 12.70 -0.34
C GLY A 163 11.23 13.01 -1.27
N SER A 164 12.31 13.61 -0.76
CA SER A 164 13.50 13.93 -1.57
C SER A 164 14.28 12.68 -2.00
N ILE A 165 15.05 12.78 -3.10
CA ILE A 165 16.00 11.72 -3.53
C ILE A 165 17.22 11.67 -2.61
N GLU A 166 17.66 12.83 -2.12
CA GLU A 166 18.97 13.01 -1.48
C GLU A 166 18.92 12.91 0.04
N ASN A 167 17.75 13.21 0.63
CA ASN A 167 17.60 13.27 2.08
C ASN A 167 16.79 12.09 2.60
N SER A 168 17.47 11.22 3.33
CA SER A 168 16.92 10.27 4.29
C SER A 168 16.03 9.17 3.68
N THR A 169 16.50 7.93 3.75
CA THR A 169 15.66 6.76 3.46
C THR A 169 14.38 6.82 4.31
N GLY A 170 13.29 6.18 3.90
CA GLY A 170 12.09 6.10 4.74
C GLY A 170 12.38 5.54 6.15
N ALA A 171 13.46 4.77 6.30
CA ALA A 171 14.00 4.33 7.58
C ALA A 171 14.57 5.48 8.42
N ASP A 172 15.29 6.44 7.85
CA ASP A 172 15.86 7.57 8.58
C ASP A 172 14.79 8.50 9.14
N GLU A 173 13.75 8.82 8.33
CA GLU A 173 12.59 9.57 8.83
C GLU A 173 11.83 8.77 9.89
N PHE A 174 11.69 7.45 9.69
CA PHE A 174 11.11 6.56 10.68
C PHE A 174 11.91 6.58 11.98
N LEU A 175 13.24 6.54 11.94
CA LEU A 175 14.16 6.57 13.09
C LEU A 175 14.18 7.92 13.83
N LYS A 176 13.75 9.01 13.18
CA LYS A 176 13.53 10.31 13.82
C LYS A 176 12.13 10.46 14.41
N SER A 177 11.13 9.79 13.84
CA SER A 177 9.71 10.00 14.13
C SER A 177 9.18 9.25 15.36
N TYR A 178 9.91 8.27 15.89
CA TYR A 178 9.49 7.44 17.02
C TYR A 178 10.55 7.50 18.13
N ARG A 179 10.11 7.36 19.38
CA ARG A 179 11.02 7.42 20.53
C ARG A 179 11.76 6.11 20.79
N SER A 180 11.22 5.00 20.30
CA SER A 180 11.70 3.66 20.64
C SER A 180 11.52 2.71 19.47
N TYR A 181 12.48 1.81 19.31
CA TYR A 181 12.58 0.89 18.17
C TYR A 181 13.01 -0.50 18.63
N ALA A 182 12.56 -1.52 17.91
CA ALA A 182 13.09 -2.87 18.03
C ALA A 182 13.93 -3.18 16.79
N LYS A 183 15.23 -3.42 16.98
CA LYS A 183 16.14 -3.88 15.92
C LYS A 183 16.20 -5.40 15.94
N VAL A 184 15.79 -6.04 14.85
CA VAL A 184 15.89 -7.50 14.69
C VAL A 184 17.09 -7.80 13.80
N ASN A 185 18.16 -8.33 14.39
CA ASN A 185 19.33 -8.78 13.65
C ASN A 185 19.17 -10.27 13.32
N VAL A 186 19.37 -10.62 12.06
CA VAL A 186 19.34 -12.02 11.59
C VAL A 186 20.64 -12.31 10.86
N GLN A 187 21.33 -13.35 11.30
CA GLN A 187 22.52 -13.87 10.65
C GLN A 187 22.24 -15.29 10.17
N TYR A 188 22.70 -15.61 8.96
CA TYR A 188 22.56 -16.93 8.37
C TYR A 188 23.94 -17.42 7.93
N TRP A 189 24.38 -18.53 8.53
CA TRP A 189 25.74 -19.07 8.38
C TRP A 189 25.79 -20.32 7.48
N GLY A 190 24.80 -20.51 6.60
CA GLY A 190 24.73 -21.69 5.72
C GLY A 190 25.20 -21.41 4.30
N GLY A 191 25.76 -22.44 3.63
CA GLY A 191 26.31 -22.30 2.27
C GLY A 191 25.29 -22.02 1.16
N ALA A 192 23.99 -22.19 1.42
CA ALA A 192 22.94 -21.96 0.43
C ALA A 192 22.24 -20.60 0.64
N ALA A 193 22.52 -19.62 -0.23
CA ALA A 193 21.89 -18.29 -0.20
C ALA A 193 20.35 -18.32 -0.34
N THR A 194 19.80 -19.35 -1.01
CA THR A 194 18.35 -19.59 -1.12
C THR A 194 17.70 -19.80 0.24
N LYS A 195 18.29 -20.65 1.09
CA LYS A 195 17.81 -20.91 2.45
C LYS A 195 17.90 -19.66 3.33
N GLY A 196 18.94 -18.84 3.16
CA GLY A 196 19.05 -17.53 3.82
C GLY A 196 17.90 -16.59 3.44
N ARG A 197 17.55 -16.50 2.16
CA ARG A 197 16.39 -15.70 1.70
C ARG A 197 15.06 -16.24 2.24
N MET A 198 14.92 -17.57 2.35
CA MET A 198 13.73 -18.19 2.95
C MET A 198 13.59 -17.85 4.44
N LEU A 199 14.70 -17.87 5.20
CA LEU A 199 14.71 -17.46 6.60
C LEU A 199 14.27 -15.99 6.76
N VAL A 200 14.82 -15.09 5.94
CA VAL A 200 14.40 -13.67 5.94
C VAL A 200 12.91 -13.56 5.62
N GLY A 201 12.43 -14.25 4.60
CA GLY A 201 11.01 -14.23 4.23
C GLY A 201 10.08 -14.77 5.33
N TRP A 202 10.50 -15.81 6.05
CA TRP A 202 9.78 -16.35 7.20
C TRP A 202 9.74 -15.33 8.36
N LEU A 203 10.87 -14.68 8.65
CA LEU A 203 10.96 -13.67 9.70
C LEU A 203 10.11 -12.43 9.38
N GLU A 204 10.17 -11.93 8.15
CA GLU A 204 9.31 -10.82 7.67
C GLU A 204 7.83 -11.09 7.96
N TRP A 205 7.37 -12.32 7.70
CA TRP A 205 5.98 -12.72 7.95
C TRP A 205 5.65 -12.79 9.46
N ARG A 206 6.57 -13.26 10.28
CA ARG A 206 6.40 -13.31 11.74
C ARG A 206 6.39 -11.92 12.38
N CYS A 207 7.17 -10.96 11.88
CA CYS A 207 7.16 -9.58 12.37
C CYS A 207 5.76 -8.93 12.28
N VAL A 208 5.00 -9.25 11.23
CA VAL A 208 3.59 -8.81 11.10
C VAL A 208 2.72 -9.41 12.20
N SER A 209 2.92 -10.70 12.49
CA SER A 209 2.22 -11.37 13.58
C SER A 209 2.56 -10.77 14.95
N LEU A 210 3.80 -10.32 15.19
CA LEU A 210 4.20 -9.65 16.44
C LEU A 210 3.52 -8.28 16.61
N LEU A 211 3.27 -7.56 15.53
CA LEU A 211 2.56 -6.27 15.58
C LEU A 211 1.08 -6.44 15.93
N VAL A 212 0.49 -7.54 15.46
CA VAL A 212 -0.94 -7.86 15.57
C VAL A 212 -1.25 -8.72 16.79
N GLY A 213 -0.30 -9.51 17.29
CA GLY A 213 -0.53 -10.57 18.29
C GLY A 213 0.38 -10.48 19.52
N ARG A 214 -0.26 -10.48 20.70
CA ARG A 214 0.27 -10.94 22.00
C ARG A 214 1.65 -10.42 22.47
N LEU A 215 2.04 -9.20 22.16
CA LEU A 215 2.59 -8.43 23.27
C LEU A 215 1.38 -8.19 24.17
N HIS A 216 1.38 -8.75 25.39
CA HIS A 216 0.54 -8.25 26.49
C HIS A 216 0.39 -6.74 26.33
N PRO A 217 -0.76 -6.12 26.63
CA PRO A 217 -0.93 -4.68 26.47
C PRO A 217 0.22 -3.99 27.21
N LEU A 218 1.30 -3.70 26.48
CA LEU A 218 2.43 -2.97 26.97
C LEU A 218 1.85 -1.58 27.06
N PRO A 219 1.63 -1.03 28.27
CA PRO A 219 0.81 0.17 28.46
C PRO A 219 1.33 1.40 27.70
N THR A 220 2.49 1.29 27.05
CA THR A 220 3.32 2.40 26.57
C THR A 220 3.43 2.54 25.05
N PHE A 221 2.94 1.60 24.21
CA PHE A 221 3.14 1.69 22.75
C PHE A 221 1.88 2.10 21.98
N GLN A 222 1.70 3.41 21.79
CA GLN A 222 0.52 4.03 21.15
C GLN A 222 0.53 3.99 19.61
N ARG A 223 1.70 3.84 18.98
CA ARG A 223 1.87 3.71 17.51
C ARG A 223 2.87 2.61 17.18
N ARG A 224 2.50 1.74 16.23
CA ARG A 224 3.35 0.65 15.73
C ARG A 224 3.41 0.75 14.21
N LYS A 225 4.58 1.06 13.67
CA LYS A 225 4.88 1.04 12.24
C LYS A 225 6.04 0.09 12.01
N LEU A 226 5.95 -0.71 10.95
CA LEU A 226 6.99 -1.63 10.55
C LEU A 226 7.63 -1.12 9.28
N THR A 227 8.93 -0.93 9.34
CA THR A 227 9.73 -0.65 8.15
C THR A 227 10.84 -1.69 8.13
N ILE A 228 11.02 -2.34 6.99
CA ILE A 228 12.08 -3.31 6.79
C ILE A 228 13.02 -2.70 5.77
N ASP A 229 14.19 -2.30 6.24
CA ASP A 229 15.32 -1.99 5.39
C ASP A 229 16.35 -3.12 5.47
N ARG A 230 16.87 -3.52 4.32
CA ARG A 230 17.85 -4.61 4.22
C ARG A 230 19.22 -4.01 4.06
N TYR A 231 20.01 -4.03 5.13
CA TYR A 231 21.43 -3.72 5.05
C TYR A 231 22.19 -5.03 4.84
N PRO A 232 22.87 -5.24 3.70
CA PRO A 232 23.84 -6.32 3.62
C PRO A 232 24.90 -6.06 4.69
N SER A 233 25.18 -7.04 5.54
CA SER A 233 26.34 -6.96 6.42
C SER A 233 27.57 -6.87 5.52
N LYS A 234 28.29 -5.74 5.57
CA LYS A 234 29.69 -5.74 5.13
C LYS A 234 30.40 -6.72 6.04
N VAL A 235 30.77 -7.88 5.49
CA VAL A 235 31.68 -8.79 6.17
C VAL A 235 32.98 -8.02 6.35
N PRO A 236 33.58 -7.98 7.56
CA PRO A 236 34.90 -7.40 7.75
C PRO A 236 35.95 -8.13 6.91
#